data_AF-A0A2M9GM87-F1
#
_entry.id   AF-A0A2M9GM87-F1
#
_cell.length_a   1.000
_cell.length_b   1.000
_cell.length_c   1.000
_cell.angle_alpha   90.00
_cell.angle_beta   90.00
_cell.angle_gamma   90.00
#
_symmetry.space_group_name_H-M   'P 1'
#
loop_
_entity.id
_entity.type
_entity.pdbx_description
1 polymer ?
#
loop_
_entity_poly.entity_id
_entity_poly.type
_entity_poly.pdbx_seq_one_letter_code
_entity_poly.pdbx_strand_id
1 'polypeptide(L)' 'MPEESKSSLRQRITTYMSGVGGSLGNWFCTRWFRFHIEPFTTKQIRRELELMTREGLVESDHSQSNNTKWKLVEVAP' A
#
# COMPACT_ATOMS: atom_id res chain seq x y z
N MET A 1 -13.53 10.20 -17.45
CA MET A 1 -13.45 10.57 -16.03
C MET A 1 -12.95 9.36 -15.24
N PRO A 2 -11.65 9.20 -14.93
CA PRO A 2 -11.13 8.00 -14.28
C PRO A 2 -10.78 8.27 -12.81
N GLU A 3 -11.79 8.54 -11.99
CA GLU A 3 -11.62 8.67 -10.52
C GLU A 3 -12.02 7.37 -9.79
N GLU A 4 -12.89 6.52 -10.36
CA GLU A 4 -13.31 5.25 -9.73
C GLU A 4 -12.16 4.24 -9.54
N SER A 5 -11.14 4.25 -10.41
CA SER A 5 -10.06 3.27 -10.31
C SER A 5 -9.08 3.53 -9.15
N LYS A 6 -8.90 4.79 -8.73
CA LYS A 6 -7.96 5.14 -7.65
C LYS A 6 -8.54 4.76 -6.29
N SER A 7 -9.81 5.10 -6.04
CA SER A 7 -10.51 4.76 -4.80
C SER A 7 -10.55 3.24 -4.59
N SER A 8 -10.73 2.46 -5.67
CA SER A 8 -10.68 0.99 -5.61
C SER A 8 -9.29 0.44 -5.26
N LEU A 9 -8.22 0.99 -5.84
CA LEU A 9 -6.85 0.53 -5.57
C LEU A 9 -6.43 0.81 -4.13
N ARG A 10 -6.64 2.05 -3.66
CA ARG A 10 -6.33 2.46 -2.28
C ARG A 10 -7.08 1.61 -1.27
N GLN A 11 -8.39 1.42 -1.45
CA GLN A 11 -9.19 0.60 -0.55
C GLN A 11 -8.71 -0.86 -0.53
N ARG A 12 -8.33 -1.43 -1.68
CA ARG A 12 -7.75 -2.78 -1.73
C ARG A 12 -6.40 -2.87 -1.03
N ILE A 13 -5.52 -1.87 -1.18
CA ILE A 13 -4.22 -1.80 -0.48
C ILE A 13 -4.45 -1.75 1.03
N THR A 14 -5.30 -0.84 1.50
CA THR A 14 -5.61 -0.72 2.93
C THR A 14 -6.26 -1.98 3.48
N THR A 15 -7.22 -2.57 2.75
CA THR A 15 -7.87 -3.83 3.16
C THR A 15 -6.87 -4.97 3.23
N TYR A 16 -5.95 -5.06 2.27
CA TYR A 16 -4.89 -6.07 2.26
C TYR A 16 -3.95 -5.91 3.47
N MET A 17 -3.47 -4.69 3.72
CA MET A 17 -2.54 -4.42 4.83
C MET A 17 -3.21 -4.57 6.21
N SER A 18 -4.51 -4.26 6.32
CA SER A 18 -5.30 -4.45 7.54
C SER A 18 -5.73 -5.91 7.76
N GLY A 19 -6.07 -6.63 6.69
CA GLY A 19 -6.65 -7.98 6.74
C GLY A 19 -5.65 -9.13 6.81
N VAL A 20 -4.40 -8.96 6.35
CA VAL A 20 -3.38 -10.04 6.28
C VAL A 20 -2.73 -10.34 7.64
N GLY A 21 -3.49 -10.13 8.71
CA GLY A 21 -3.12 -10.53 10.07
C GLY A 21 -2.99 -9.36 11.01
N GLY A 22 -4.08 -8.60 11.21
CA GLY A 22 -4.43 -7.90 12.45
C GLY A 22 -3.41 -6.94 13.09
N SER A 23 -2.28 -6.68 12.45
CA SER A 23 -1.16 -5.96 13.04
C SER A 23 -0.90 -4.73 12.20
N LEU A 24 -1.66 -3.68 12.51
CA LEU A 24 -1.21 -2.30 12.35
C LEU A 24 0.21 -2.23 12.92
N GLY A 25 1.24 -2.29 12.08
CA GLY A 25 2.58 -2.66 12.56
C GLY A 25 3.49 -3.34 11.53
N ASN A 26 2.92 -4.16 10.65
CA ASN A 26 3.71 -4.98 9.74
C ASN A 26 4.19 -4.22 8.49
N TRP A 27 5.42 -4.53 8.08
CA TRP A 27 6.04 -4.02 6.86
C TRP A 27 5.77 -4.97 5.69
N PHE A 28 5.13 -4.46 4.65
CA PHE A 28 4.77 -5.19 3.43
C PHE A 28 5.65 -4.76 2.27
N CYS A 29 6.22 -5.69 1.51
CA CYS A 29 6.97 -5.31 0.32
C CYS A 29 6.08 -5.19 -0.92
N THR A 30 6.46 -4.28 -1.82
CA THR A 30 5.70 -3.94 -3.05
C THR A 30 5.27 -5.18 -3.86
N ARG A 31 6.10 -6.23 -3.84
CA ARG A 31 5.84 -7.48 -4.58
C ARG A 31 4.62 -8.25 -4.08
N TRP A 32 4.33 -8.20 -2.77
CA TRP A 32 3.22 -8.95 -2.18
C TRP A 32 1.89 -8.42 -2.69
N PHE A 33 1.74 -7.10 -2.75
CA PHE A 33 0.55 -6.45 -3.29
C PHE A 33 0.22 -6.90 -4.72
N ARG A 34 1.22 -7.16 -5.57
CA ARG A 34 0.98 -7.66 -6.94
C ARG A 34 0.22 -8.99 -6.95
N PHE A 35 0.50 -9.88 -6.01
CA PHE A 35 -0.10 -11.22 -5.96
C PHE A 35 -1.49 -11.24 -5.32
N HIS A 36 -1.88 -10.16 -4.64
CA HIS A 36 -3.15 -10.11 -3.91
C HIS A 36 -4.10 -9.01 -4.40
N ILE A 37 -3.60 -8.05 -5.17
CA ILE A 37 -4.35 -6.88 -5.64
C ILE A 37 -4.40 -6.87 -7.17
N GLU A 38 -5.01 -7.90 -7.74
CA GLU A 38 -5.32 -7.97 -9.17
C GLU A 38 -6.53 -7.10 -9.52
N PRO A 39 -6.60 -6.45 -10.70
CA PRO A 39 -5.73 -6.58 -11.86
C PRO A 39 -4.61 -5.52 -11.94
N PHE A 40 -4.19 -4.94 -10.82
CA PHE A 40 -3.31 -3.77 -10.84
C PHE A 40 -1.84 -4.15 -11.04
N THR A 41 -1.15 -3.37 -11.87
CA THR A 41 0.29 -3.55 -12.07
C THR A 41 1.09 -3.06 -10.87
N THR A 42 2.28 -3.61 -10.68
CA THR A 42 3.23 -3.14 -9.65
C THR A 42 3.52 -1.65 -9.75
N LYS A 43 3.54 -1.08 -10.97
CA LYS A 43 3.73 0.37 -11.18
C LYS A 43 2.56 1.18 -10.65
N GLN A 44 1.33 0.74 -10.88
CA GLN A 44 0.12 1.40 -10.35
C GLN A 44 0.08 1.32 -8.82
N ILE A 45 0.33 0.14 -8.27
CA ILE A 45 0.38 -0.09 -6.81
C ILE A 45 1.45 0.80 -6.17
N ARG A 46 2.67 0.83 -6.72
CA ARG A 46 3.76 1.66 -6.21
C ARG A 46 3.40 3.14 -6.25
N ARG A 47 2.83 3.61 -7.37
CA ARG A 47 2.39 5.01 -7.50
C ARG A 47 1.34 5.36 -6.44
N GLU A 48 0.38 4.48 -6.18
CA GLU A 48 -0.64 4.70 -5.16
C GLU A 48 -0.03 4.70 -3.75
N LEU A 49 0.89 3.79 -3.44
CA LEU A 49 1.60 3.77 -2.15
C LEU A 49 2.43 5.03 -1.94
N GLU A 50 3.11 5.54 -2.97
CA GLU A 50 3.83 6.81 -2.92
C GLU A 50 2.89 7.99 -2.69
N LEU A 51 1.68 7.98 -3.27
CA LEU A 51 0.64 8.99 -3.00
C LEU A 51 0.13 8.88 -1.55
N MET A 52 -0.20 7.68 -1.10
CA MET A 52 -0.62 7.43 0.28
C MET A 52 0.45 7.84 1.30
N THR A 53 1.74 7.74 0.95
CA THR A 53 2.85 8.21 1.78
C THR A 53 2.84 9.73 1.91
N ARG A 54 2.62 10.44 0.80
CA ARG A 54 2.51 11.92 0.81
C ARG A 54 1.31 12.41 1.61
N GLU A 55 0.25 11.61 1.67
CA GLU A 55 -0.95 11.88 2.46
C GLU A 55 -0.85 11.42 3.92
N GLY A 56 0.28 10.81 4.33
CA GLY A 56 0.50 10.35 5.70
C GLY A 56 -0.26 9.09 6.09
N LEU A 57 -0.78 8.32 5.14
CA LEU A 57 -1.47 7.06 5.41
C LEU A 57 -0.55 5.85 5.55
N VAL A 58 0.59 5.87 4.86
CA VAL A 58 1.57 4.78 4.89
C VAL A 58 2.97 5.33 5.10
N GLU A 59 3.81 4.56 5.78
CA GLU A 59 5.24 4.79 5.86
C GLU A 59 5.97 3.93 4.83
N SER A 60 7.01 4.51 4.23
CA SER A 60 7.91 3.85 3.30
C SER A 60 9.28 3.64 3.94
N ASP A 61 9.75 2.40 4.01
CA ASP A 61 11.11 2.06 4.39
C ASP A 61 11.93 1.69 3.14
N HIS A 62 13.00 2.45 2.92
CA HIS A 62 13.95 2.30 1.83
C HIS A 62 15.29 1.68 2.28
N SER A 63 15.33 1.07 3.47
CA SER A 63 16.53 0.41 4.01
C SER A 63 17.17 -0.62 3.06
N GLN A 64 16.36 -1.24 2.18
CA GLN A 64 16.83 -2.14 1.14
C GLN A 64 16.78 -1.45 -0.23
N SER A 65 17.95 -1.37 -0.88
CA SER A 65 18.12 -0.76 -2.21
C SER A 65 17.28 -1.42 -3.31
N ASN A 66 16.90 -2.68 -3.14
CA ASN A 66 16.10 -3.45 -4.09
C ASN A 66 14.61 -3.59 -3.71
N ASN A 67 14.20 -3.12 -2.51
CA ASN A 67 12.86 -3.38 -2.02
C ASN A 67 12.37 -2.28 -1.06
N THR A 68 11.35 -1.54 -1.49
CA THR A 68 10.62 -0.64 -0.59
C THR A 68 9.57 -1.43 0.18
N LYS A 69 9.65 -1.31 1.51
CA LYS A 69 8.65 -1.82 2.42
C LYS A 69 7.68 -0.71 2.77
N TRP A 70 6.43 -1.08 2.98
CA TRP A 70 5.32 -0.17 3.23
C TRP A 70 4.59 -0.62 4.46
N LYS A 71 4.21 0.31 5.32
CA LYS A 71 3.47 0.05 6.55
C LYS A 71 2.30 1.00 6.64
N LEU A 72 1.12 0.53 7.06
CA LEU A 72 0.01 1.44 7.36
C LEU A 72 0.33 2.25 8.62
N VAL A 73 0.17 3.56 8.54
CA VAL A 73 0.20 4.45 9.71
C VAL A 73 -1.07 4.19 10.50
N GLU A 74 -0.94 3.96 11.81
CA GLU A 74 -2.09 4.05 12.70
C GLU A 74 -2.56 5.50 12.69
N VAL A 75 -3.66 5.76 12.00
CA VAL A 75 -4.39 7.00 12.19
C VAL A 75 -4.95 6.90 13.61
N ALA A 76 -4.25 7.50 14.58
CA ALA A 76 -4.80 7.67 15.91
C ALA A 76 -6.16 8.38 15.77
N PRO A 77 -7.22 7.88 16.45
CA PRO A 77 -8.55 8.46 16.38
C PRO A 77 -8.60 9.92 16.84
#